data_AF-A0A194PFY1-F1
#
_entry.id   AF-A0A194PFY1-F1
#
_cell.length_a   1.000
_cell.length_b   1.000
_cell.length_c   1.000
_cell.angle_alpha   90.00
_cell.angle_beta   90.00
_cell.angle_gamma   90.00
#
_symmetry.space_group_name_H-M   'P 1'
#
loop_
_entity.id
_entity.type
_entity.pdbx_description
1 polymer ?
#
loop_
_entity_poly.entity_id
_entity_poly.type
_entity_poly.pdbx_seq_one_letter_code
_entity_poly.pdbx_strand_id
1 'polypeptide(L)'
;MVINGTTGMKTWEAAIMLSDWILCNKELFYNRRILELGSGVGFTGITVGKFCMPKSITLTDCHSDVLDLLVENIAINFSDLQKTATSQYHSFKNDQKVIGMFNFLFTNY
;
A
#
# COMPACT_ATOMS: atom_id res chain seq x y z
N MET A 1 5.46 -20.44 -7.44
CA MET A 1 6.89 -20.16 -7.23
C MET A 1 7.00 -19.22 -6.05
N VAL A 2 7.55 -19.69 -4.94
CA VAL A 2 7.77 -18.92 -3.70
C VAL A 2 9.16 -18.30 -3.78
N ILE A 3 9.30 -17.03 -3.42
CA ILE A 3 10.59 -16.35 -3.31
C ILE A 3 10.80 -16.01 -1.83
N ASN A 4 11.92 -16.43 -1.26
CA ASN A 4 12.27 -16.28 0.17
C ASN A 4 11.17 -16.69 1.17
N GLY A 5 10.38 -17.72 0.87
CA GLY A 5 9.32 -18.20 1.77
C GLY A 5 8.02 -17.39 1.75
N THR A 6 7.92 -16.35 0.90
CA THR A 6 6.73 -15.51 0.74
C THR A 6 6.27 -15.47 -0.72
N THR A 7 4.96 -15.28 -0.91
CA THR A 7 4.35 -15.01 -2.23
C THR A 7 4.03 -13.53 -2.42
N GLY A 8 4.32 -12.67 -1.44
CA GLY A 8 3.98 -11.24 -1.43
C GLY A 8 4.90 -10.36 -2.29
N MET A 9 6.00 -10.91 -2.81
CA MET A 9 6.94 -10.21 -3.69
C MET A 9 6.53 -10.21 -5.17
N LYS A 10 5.32 -10.69 -5.51
CA LYS A 10 4.75 -10.62 -6.86
C LYS A 10 3.34 -10.07 -6.80
N THR A 11 2.93 -9.36 -7.85
CA THR A 11 1.54 -9.00 -8.06
C THR A 11 0.74 -10.25 -8.38
N TRP A 12 -0.30 -10.53 -7.58
CA TRP A 12 -1.23 -11.62 -7.84
C TRP A 12 -2.32 -11.21 -8.82
N GLU A 13 -2.85 -12.16 -9.60
CA GLU A 13 -3.95 -11.93 -10.54
C GLU A 13 -5.17 -11.30 -9.85
N ALA A 14 -5.44 -11.69 -8.59
CA ALA A 14 -6.49 -11.10 -7.78
C ALA A 14 -6.29 -9.59 -7.55
N ALA A 15 -5.05 -9.13 -7.33
CA ALA A 15 -4.75 -7.70 -7.18
C ALA A 15 -4.96 -6.94 -8.49
N ILE A 16 -4.67 -7.57 -9.63
CA ILE A 16 -4.93 -6.98 -10.96
C ILE A 16 -6.43 -6.81 -11.19
N MET A 17 -7.21 -7.87 -10.95
CA MET A 17 -8.67 -7.84 -11.11
C MET A 17 -9.33 -6.85 -10.15
N LEU A 18 -8.87 -6.78 -8.90
CA LEU A 18 -9.37 -5.81 -7.93
C LEU A 18 -9.04 -4.37 -8.35
N SER A 19 -7.82 -4.11 -8.82
CA SER A 19 -7.44 -2.80 -9.34
C SER A 19 -8.31 -2.39 -10.53
N ASP A 20 -8.61 -3.30 -11.45
CA ASP A 20 -9.50 -3.02 -12.58
C ASP A 20 -10.92 -2.64 -12.11
N TRP A 21 -11.47 -3.43 -11.19
CA TRP A 21 -12.78 -3.13 -10.59
C TRP A 21 -12.78 -1.78 -9.85
N ILE A 22 -11.73 -1.46 -9.09
CA ILE A 22 -11.57 -0.17 -8.42
C ILE A 22 -11.59 0.97 -9.43
N LEU A 23 -10.90 0.83 -10.57
CA LEU A 23 -10.87 1.84 -11.62
C LEU A 23 -12.24 2.05 -12.28
N CYS A 24 -13.11 1.04 -12.28
CA CYS A 24 -14.50 1.16 -12.70
C CYS A 24 -15.42 1.80 -11.64
N ASN A 25 -15.01 1.86 -10.37
CA ASN A 25 -15.84 2.31 -9.23
C ASN A 25 -15.11 3.35 -8.36
N LYS A 26 -14.38 4.29 -9.00
CA LYS A 26 -13.47 5.24 -8.34
C LYS A 26 -14.16 6.10 -7.28
N GLU A 27 -15.43 6.44 -7.51
CA GLU A 27 -16.26 7.25 -6.63
C GLU A 27 -16.45 6.64 -5.24
N LEU A 28 -16.39 5.31 -5.11
CA LEU A 28 -16.45 4.62 -3.82
C LEU A 28 -15.24 4.96 -2.92
N PHE A 29 -14.11 5.32 -3.53
CA PHE A 29 -12.84 5.57 -2.86
C PHE A 29 -12.51 7.06 -2.73
N TYR A 30 -13.23 7.94 -3.43
CA TYR A 30 -13.04 9.38 -3.39
C TYR A 30 -13.22 9.94 -1.96
N ASN A 31 -12.23 10.71 -1.50
CA ASN A 31 -12.22 11.33 -0.17
C ASN A 31 -12.47 10.35 1.00
N ARG A 32 -12.15 9.07 0.81
CA ARG A 32 -12.23 8.04 1.86
C ARG A 32 -10.89 7.78 2.54
N ARG A 33 -10.94 7.27 3.77
CA ARG A 33 -9.77 6.71 4.46
C ARG A 33 -9.78 5.20 4.20
N ILE A 34 -8.70 4.68 3.65
CA ILE A 34 -8.64 3.30 3.14
C ILE A 34 -7.56 2.54 3.89
N LEU A 35 -7.85 1.30 4.26
CA LEU A 35 -6.91 0.34 4.82
C LEU A 35 -6.82 -0.87 3.89
N GLU A 36 -5.62 -1.19 3.43
CA GLU A 36 -5.35 -2.44 2.70
C GLU A 36 -4.61 -3.41 3.64
N LEU A 37 -5.16 -4.62 3.78
CA LEU A 37 -4.59 -5.71 4.55
C LEU A 37 -3.91 -6.70 3.61
N GLY A 38 -2.66 -7.06 3.89
CA GLY A 38 -1.88 -7.94 3.01
C GLY A 38 -1.54 -7.25 1.69
N SER A 39 -0.99 -6.03 1.77
CA SER A 39 -0.70 -5.18 0.63
C SER A 39 0.34 -5.76 -0.33
N GLY A 40 1.18 -6.71 0.09
CA GLY A 40 2.23 -7.26 -0.75
C GLY A 40 3.13 -6.13 -1.30
N VAL A 41 3.35 -6.14 -2.61
CA VAL A 41 4.09 -5.08 -3.32
C VAL A 41 3.36 -3.73 -3.42
N GLY A 42 2.09 -3.65 -3.01
CA GLY A 42 1.31 -2.41 -2.93
C GLY A 42 0.52 -2.03 -4.18
N PHE A 43 0.36 -2.95 -5.15
CA PHE A 43 -0.24 -2.64 -6.46
C PHE A 43 -1.64 -2.02 -6.35
N THR A 44 -2.53 -2.60 -5.54
CA THR A 44 -3.89 -2.08 -5.35
C THR A 44 -3.87 -0.72 -4.63
N GLY A 45 -3.14 -0.62 -3.51
CA GLY A 45 -2.98 0.64 -2.78
C GLY A 45 -2.43 1.78 -3.63
N ILE A 46 -1.44 1.49 -4.49
CA ILE A 46 -0.89 2.45 -5.47
C ILE A 46 -1.98 2.86 -6.47
N THR A 47 -2.74 1.91 -7.02
CA THR A 47 -3.82 2.17 -7.97
C THR A 47 -4.85 3.12 -7.37
N VAL A 48 -5.32 2.82 -6.16
CA VAL A 48 -6.24 3.69 -5.41
C VAL A 48 -5.63 5.08 -5.21
N GLY A 49 -4.38 5.13 -4.74
CA GLY A 49 -3.69 6.38 -4.43
C GLY A 49 -3.43 7.26 -5.65
N LYS A 50 -3.23 6.65 -6.82
CA LYS A 50 -2.99 7.37 -8.09
C LYS A 50 -4.27 7.85 -8.74
N PHE A 51 -5.32 7.04 -8.72
CA PHE A 51 -6.45 7.24 -9.64
C PHE A 51 -7.78 7.54 -8.96
N CYS A 52 -7.89 7.39 -7.63
CA CYS A 52 -9.17 7.49 -6.93
C CYS A 52 -9.27 8.66 -5.94
N MET A 53 -8.22 9.49 -5.80
CA MET A 53 -8.19 10.65 -4.89
C MET A 53 -8.74 10.37 -3.47
N PRO A 54 -8.21 9.36 -2.77
CA PRO A 54 -8.62 9.08 -1.40
C PRO A 54 -8.12 10.18 -0.45
N LYS A 55 -8.76 10.28 0.71
CA LYS A 55 -8.33 11.18 1.81
C LYS A 55 -7.03 10.70 2.44
N SER A 56 -6.89 9.39 2.65
CA SER A 56 -5.66 8.76 3.12
C SER A 56 -5.69 7.27 2.83
N ILE A 57 -4.51 6.67 2.68
CA ILE A 57 -4.36 5.22 2.54
C ILE A 57 -3.39 4.70 3.60
N THR A 58 -3.74 3.59 4.22
CA THR A 58 -2.85 2.80 5.07
C THR A 58 -2.68 1.43 4.45
N LEU A 59 -1.43 1.04 4.21
CA LEU A 59 -1.04 -0.23 3.61
C LEU A 59 -0.38 -1.08 4.69
N THR A 60 -0.70 -2.37 4.74
CA THR A 60 -0.21 -3.23 5.80
C THR A 60 0.16 -4.60 5.27
N ASP A 61 1.22 -5.17 5.81
CA ASP A 61 1.64 -6.54 5.57
C ASP A 61 2.26 -7.09 6.88
N CYS A 62 2.48 -8.40 6.94
CA CYS A 62 3.04 -9.08 8.11
C CYS A 62 4.53 -9.43 7.96
N HIS A 63 5.08 -9.32 6.75
CA HIS A 63 6.47 -9.67 6.46
C HIS A 63 7.33 -8.42 6.25
N SER A 64 8.44 -8.30 7.00
CA SER A 64 9.34 -7.14 6.95
C SER A 64 9.88 -6.88 5.54
N ASP A 65 10.33 -7.93 4.85
CA ASP A 65 10.93 -7.80 3.52
C ASP A 65 9.90 -7.31 2.49
N VAL A 66 8.63 -7.69 2.68
CA VAL A 66 7.52 -7.21 1.84
C VAL A 66 7.23 -5.74 2.13
N LEU A 67 7.28 -5.33 3.40
CA LEU A 67 7.11 -3.92 3.78
C LEU A 67 8.23 -3.02 3.26
N ASP A 68 9.47 -3.49 3.29
CA ASP A 68 10.60 -2.74 2.72
C ASP A 68 10.42 -2.53 1.21
N LEU A 69 10.06 -3.59 0.48
CA LEU A 69 9.72 -3.50 -0.94
C LEU A 69 8.52 -2.59 -1.20
N LEU A 70 7.48 -2.67 -0.36
CA LEU A 70 6.31 -1.80 -0.44
C LEU A 70 6.71 -0.33 -0.27
N VAL A 71 7.56 -0.02 0.71
CA VAL A 71 8.08 1.34 0.96
C VAL A 71 8.82 1.87 -0.27
N GLU A 72 9.64 1.04 -0.91
CA GLU A 72 10.34 1.39 -2.15
C GLU A 72 9.37 1.64 -3.31
N ASN A 73 8.38 0.76 -3.49
CA ASN A 73 7.37 0.92 -4.53
C ASN A 73 6.55 2.20 -4.35
N ILE A 74 6.20 2.57 -3.11
CA ILE A 74 5.53 3.84 -2.82
C ILE A 74 6.45 5.02 -3.15
N ALA A 75 7.73 4.97 -2.80
CA ALA A 75 8.68 6.04 -3.13
C ALA A 75 8.82 6.25 -4.65
N ILE A 76 8.89 5.16 -5.43
CA ILE A 76 8.97 5.19 -6.90
C ILE A 76 7.70 5.80 -7.50
N ASN A 77 6.53 5.37 -7.02
CA ASN A 77 5.26 5.79 -7.60
C ASN A 77 4.85 7.18 -7.12
N PHE A 78 5.27 7.63 -5.94
CA PHE A 78 4.86 8.91 -5.37
C PHE A 78 6.08 9.75 -5.01
N SER A 79 6.93 10.01 -6.00
CA SER A 79 8.20 10.71 -5.86
C SER A 79 8.07 12.15 -5.35
N ASP A 80 6.88 12.74 -5.45
CA ASP A 80 6.54 14.08 -4.94
C ASP A 80 6.20 14.10 -3.44
N LEU A 81 6.05 12.93 -2.80
CA LEU A 81 5.73 12.85 -1.38
C LEU A 81 6.99 12.81 -0.52
N GLN A 82 6.95 13.52 0.60
CA GLN A 82 8.04 13.50 1.58
C GLN A 82 7.94 12.25 2.46
N LYS A 83 9.02 11.48 2.52
CA LYS A 83 9.13 10.29 3.37
C LYS A 83 9.42 10.67 4.81
N THR A 84 8.63 10.14 5.74
CA THR A 84 8.89 10.15 7.19
C THR A 84 8.91 8.72 7.70
N ALA A 85 9.93 8.34 8.46
CA ALA A 85 10.09 6.98 8.99
C ALA A 85 10.27 7.01 10.51
N THR A 86 9.63 6.07 11.21
CA THR A 86 9.87 5.71 12.61
C THR A 86 10.07 4.20 12.71
N SER A 87 10.47 3.69 13.88
CA SER A 87 10.88 2.29 14.06
C SER A 87 9.85 1.21 13.68
N GLN A 88 8.57 1.56 13.55
CA GLN A 88 7.48 0.62 13.21
C GLN A 88 6.57 1.11 12.07
N TYR A 89 6.86 2.29 11.51
CA TYR A 89 5.94 2.97 10.61
C TYR A 89 6.68 3.82 9.58
N HIS A 90 6.25 3.71 8.34
CA HIS A 90 6.70 4.57 7.25
C HIS A 90 5.51 5.36 6.71
N SER A 91 5.75 6.61 6.33
CA SER A 91 4.72 7.43 5.68
C SER A 91 5.28 8.35 4.62
N PHE A 92 4.42 8.65 3.66
CA PHE A 92 4.64 9.56 2.56
C PHE A 92 3.52 10.59 2.57
N LYS A 93 3.87 11.87 2.64
CA LYS A 93 2.88 12.95 2.74
C LYS A 93 3.26 14.17 1.89
N ASN A 94 2.22 14.83 1.37
CA ASN A 94 2.23 16.24 0.94
C ASN A 94 0.93 16.92 1.45
N ASP A 95 0.66 18.14 1.01
CA ASP A 95 -0.54 18.89 1.42
C ASP A 95 -1.86 18.23 0.99
N GLN A 96 -1.83 17.34 0.00
CA GLN A 96 -3.02 16.75 -0.62
C GLN A 96 -3.19 15.26 -0.30
N LYS A 97 -2.13 14.54 0.08
CA LYS A 97 -2.13 13.08 0.16
C LYS A 97 -1.30 12.57 1.32
N VAL A 98 -1.81 11.52 1.96
CA VAL A 98 -1.12 10.78 3.02
C VAL A 98 -1.20 9.29 2.71
N ILE A 99 -0.05 8.63 2.63
CA ILE A 99 0.09 7.19 2.51
C ILE A 99 0.94 6.71 3.69
N GLY A 100 0.39 5.81 4.51
CA GLY A 100 1.09 5.18 5.63
C GLY A 100 1.30 3.69 5.38
N MET A 101 2.38 3.15 5.90
CA MET A 101 2.69 1.72 5.87
C MET A 101 3.02 1.28 7.29
N PHE A 102 2.37 0.21 7.73
CA PHE A 102 2.48 -0.31 9.08
C PHE A 102 2.67 -1.83 9.05
N ASN A 103 3.57 -2.33 9.90
CA ASN A 103 3.73 -3.77 10.07
C ASN A 103 2.64 -4.30 11.00
N PHE A 104 1.75 -5.14 10.46
CA PHE A 104 0.75 -5.83 11.27
C PHE A 104 1.37 -7.10 11.85
N LEU A 105 2.24 -6.94 12.85
CA LEU A 105 2.67 -8.06 13.69
C LEU A 105 1.52 -8.41 14.64
N PHE A 106 0.87 -9.55 14.42
CA PHE A 106 0.11 -10.21 15.48
C PHE A 106 1.13 -10.74 16.51
N THR A 107 1.70 -9.88 17.34
CA THR A 107 2.35 -10.36 18.55
C THR A 107 1.25 -10.83 19.48
N ASN A 108 1.08 -12.15 19.56
CA ASN A 108 0.25 -12.80 20.58
C ASN A 108 0.71 -12.28 21.95
N TYR A 109 -0.24 -11.76 22.74
CA TYR A 109 -0.08 -11.63 24.18
C TYR A 109 0.07 -13.00 24.83
#